data_AF-A0A1H2W548-F1
#
_entry.id   AF-A0A1H2W548-F1
#
_cell.length_a   1.000
_cell.length_b   1.000
_cell.length_c   1.000
_cell.angle_alpha   90.00
_cell.angle_beta   90.00
_cell.angle_gamma   90.00
#
_symmetry.space_group_name_H-M   'P 1'
#
loop_
_entity.id
_entity.type
_entity.pdbx_description
1 polymer ?
#
loop_
_entity_poly.entity_id
_entity_poly.type
_entity_poly.pdbx_seq_one_letter_code
_entity_poly.pdbx_strand_id
1 'polypeptide(L)'
;MMGLSMYFPFPPAKLSAFFNRKDVATVDLDASALGEIFPQSGIDAFQGLIFMREQSNEARNLLAVTAGDQFNLSAEEMDSFASLREKLTDADEMALVASVSQHYRQILWQRWHAYSKQGLAGVAAYTRKRANTNLTDELRIAAANSKLLTYFSPALQKIWLNYPTQLPADTEERYFWLNRQVQNRPTAILNHCRVLTTDAASVIITRQFFVGHSYNSSHMILGCMPYGNGSILFYTHRASTAQVQGNNLKCSIGRQRLKQQMIRNLKFLRIALESS
;
A
#
# COMPACT_ATOMS: atom_id res chain seq x y z
N MET A 1 -8.12 -9.36 -9.41
CA MET A 1 -7.76 -8.14 -10.18
C MET A 1 -9.05 -7.49 -10.65
N MET A 2 -9.08 -6.16 -10.68
CA MET A 2 -10.14 -5.34 -11.26
C MET A 2 -9.49 -4.27 -12.14
N GLY A 3 -10.15 -3.90 -13.23
CA GLY A 3 -9.69 -2.85 -14.16
C GLY A 3 -10.84 -1.92 -14.51
N LEU A 4 -10.55 -0.62 -14.58
CA LEU A 4 -11.47 0.42 -15.03
C LEU A 4 -10.75 1.34 -16.02
N SER A 5 -11.51 1.96 -16.91
CA SER A 5 -11.05 3.03 -17.77
C SER A 5 -12.03 4.21 -17.71
N MET A 6 -11.52 5.43 -17.75
CA MET A 6 -12.33 6.64 -17.71
C MET A 6 -11.70 7.72 -18.59
N TYR A 7 -12.53 8.39 -19.39
CA TYR A 7 -12.12 9.57 -20.14
C TYR A 7 -11.98 10.78 -19.20
N PHE A 8 -10.91 11.55 -19.38
CA PHE A 8 -10.65 12.80 -18.69
C PHE A 8 -10.52 13.90 -19.75
N PRO A 9 -11.27 15.02 -19.64
CA PRO A 9 -11.19 16.14 -20.58
C PRO A 9 -9.96 17.03 -20.29
N PHE A 10 -8.82 16.40 -19.98
CA PHE A 10 -7.56 17.07 -19.68
C PHE A 10 -6.44 16.47 -20.53
N PRO A 11 -5.48 17.28 -20.99
CA PRO A 11 -4.33 16.77 -21.71
C PRO A 11 -3.47 15.88 -20.81
N PRO A 12 -2.77 14.86 -21.37
CA PRO A 12 -1.90 13.97 -20.60
C PRO A 12 -0.85 14.70 -19.76
N ALA A 13 -0.36 15.85 -20.24
CA ALA A 13 0.59 16.68 -19.52
C ALA A 13 0.03 17.19 -18.18
N LYS A 14 -1.26 17.54 -18.09
CA LYS A 14 -1.90 17.97 -16.84
C LYS A 14 -1.98 16.83 -15.83
N LEU A 15 -2.35 15.64 -16.30
CA LEU A 15 -2.38 14.42 -15.49
C LEU A 15 -0.98 14.04 -15.00
N SER A 16 0.02 14.09 -15.88
CA SER A 16 1.41 13.79 -15.55
C SER A 16 1.98 14.77 -14.52
N ALA A 17 1.71 16.07 -14.68
CA ALA A 17 2.12 17.09 -13.72
C ALA A 17 1.42 16.90 -12.35
N PHE A 18 0.15 16.49 -12.36
CA PHE A 18 -0.56 16.13 -11.12
C PHE A 18 0.11 14.93 -10.45
N PHE A 19 0.43 13.88 -11.20
CA PHE A 19 1.03 12.64 -10.70
C PHE A 19 2.44 12.81 -10.13
N ASN A 20 3.27 13.64 -10.76
CA ASN A 20 4.61 13.94 -10.23
C ASN A 20 4.51 14.70 -8.90
N ARG A 21 3.51 15.58 -8.74
CA ARG A 21 3.30 16.32 -7.48
C ARG A 21 2.58 15.48 -6.41
N LYS A 22 1.65 14.63 -6.81
CA LYS A 22 0.68 13.95 -5.94
C LYS A 22 0.45 12.51 -6.43
N ASP A 23 0.61 11.53 -5.55
CA ASP A 23 0.27 10.13 -5.86
C ASP A 23 -1.26 9.93 -5.81
N VAL A 24 -1.78 8.91 -6.51
CA VAL A 24 -3.12 8.36 -6.29
C VAL A 24 -3.39 8.05 -4.81
N ALA A 25 -2.36 7.65 -4.06
CA ALA A 25 -2.48 7.45 -2.62
C ALA A 25 -2.76 8.75 -1.84
N THR A 26 -2.32 9.91 -2.34
CA THR A 26 -2.64 11.22 -1.74
C THR A 26 -4.08 11.68 -2.03
N VAL A 27 -4.78 10.95 -2.90
CA VAL A 27 -6.21 11.15 -3.19
C VAL A 27 -7.08 9.99 -2.67
N ASP A 28 -6.54 9.12 -1.81
CA ASP A 28 -7.32 8.09 -1.13
C ASP A 28 -8.17 8.72 -0.02
N LEU A 29 -9.47 8.85 -0.28
CA LEU A 29 -10.44 9.43 0.65
C LEU A 29 -10.60 8.65 1.96
N ASP A 30 -10.18 7.38 1.99
CA ASP A 30 -10.28 6.57 3.21
C ASP A 30 -9.02 6.71 4.10
N ALA A 31 -7.99 7.43 3.66
CA ALA A 31 -6.78 7.67 4.42
C ALA A 31 -7.01 8.75 5.50
N SER A 32 -6.85 8.39 6.77
CA SER A 32 -6.91 9.33 7.89
C SER A 32 -5.57 10.02 8.14
N ALA A 33 -4.47 9.44 7.67
CA ALA A 33 -3.13 10.03 7.74
C ALA A 33 -2.24 9.46 6.62
N LEU A 34 -1.26 10.24 6.18
CA LEU A 34 -0.26 9.86 5.19
C LEU A 34 1.06 10.57 5.49
N GLY A 35 2.18 9.90 5.21
CA GLY A 35 3.51 10.49 5.28
C GLY A 35 4.46 9.87 4.26
N GLU A 36 5.30 10.71 3.67
CA GLU A 36 6.34 10.31 2.72
C GLU A 36 7.59 9.84 3.46
N ILE A 37 8.27 8.85 2.88
CA ILE A 37 9.48 8.24 3.43
C ILE A 37 10.60 8.40 2.40
N PHE A 38 11.71 9.01 2.81
CA PHE A 38 12.88 9.21 1.97
C PHE A 38 13.95 8.15 2.28
N PRO A 39 14.88 7.86 1.36
CA PRO A 39 15.89 6.81 1.56
C PRO A 39 16.71 6.94 2.86
N GLN A 40 16.97 8.17 3.30
CA GLN A 40 17.69 8.50 4.54
C GLN A 40 16.78 8.63 5.78
N SER A 41 15.47 8.39 5.65
CA SER A 41 14.52 8.55 6.75
C SER A 41 14.77 7.56 7.88
N GLY A 42 14.78 8.08 9.11
CA GLY A 42 14.69 7.30 10.34
C GLY A 42 13.25 6.97 10.74
N ILE A 43 13.08 6.46 11.96
CA ILE A 43 11.77 6.15 12.54
C ILE A 43 10.84 7.37 12.61
N ASP A 44 11.38 8.59 12.73
CA ASP A 44 10.60 9.83 12.85
C ASP A 44 9.71 10.10 11.63
N ALA A 45 10.06 9.57 10.46
CA ALA A 45 9.21 9.64 9.28
C ALA A 45 7.84 8.97 9.48
N PHE A 46 7.73 8.05 10.45
CA PHE A 46 6.51 7.30 10.79
C PHE A 46 5.71 7.95 11.92
N GLN A 47 6.12 9.13 12.41
CA GLN A 47 5.56 9.72 13.62
C GLN A 47 4.04 9.93 13.57
N GLY A 48 3.46 10.16 12.39
CA GLY A 48 2.00 10.32 12.20
C GLY A 48 1.18 9.04 12.27
N LEU A 49 1.82 7.86 12.39
CA LEU A 49 1.15 6.58 12.65
C LEU A 49 1.02 6.36 14.15
N ILE A 50 -0.08 6.88 14.71
CA ILE A 50 -0.39 6.80 16.14
C ILE A 50 -1.79 6.22 16.31
N PHE A 51 -1.95 5.32 17.28
CA PHE A 51 -3.27 4.92 17.75
C PHE A 51 -3.84 6.02 18.63
N MET A 52 -5.07 6.44 18.34
CA MET A 52 -5.79 7.37 19.20
C MET A 52 -6.36 6.66 20.42
N ARG A 53 -6.79 7.41 21.45
CA ARG A 53 -7.38 6.83 22.66
C ARG A 53 -8.58 5.94 22.36
N GLU A 54 -9.42 6.35 21.41
CA GLU A 54 -10.60 5.61 20.95
C GLU A 54 -10.21 4.29 20.26
N GLN A 55 -8.94 4.12 19.90
CA GLN A 55 -8.36 2.93 19.27
C GLN A 55 -7.60 2.06 20.27
N SER A 56 -7.75 2.28 21.58
CA SER A 56 -7.07 1.50 22.63
C SER A 56 -7.32 -0.01 22.51
N ASN A 57 -8.51 -0.41 22.06
CA ASN A 57 -8.83 -1.81 21.78
C ASN A 57 -7.94 -2.42 20.68
N GLU A 58 -7.62 -1.66 19.62
CA GLU A 58 -6.72 -2.12 18.57
C GLU A 58 -5.29 -2.28 19.11
N ALA A 59 -4.84 -1.35 19.96
CA ALA A 59 -3.54 -1.45 20.62
C ALA A 59 -3.46 -2.68 21.56
N ARG A 60 -4.52 -2.95 22.34
CA ARG A 60 -4.60 -4.16 23.19
C ARG A 60 -4.62 -5.44 22.35
N ASN A 61 -5.32 -5.43 21.22
CA ASN A 61 -5.34 -6.56 20.29
C ASN A 61 -3.95 -6.85 19.70
N LEU A 62 -3.14 -5.82 19.41
CA LEU A 62 -1.75 -6.01 18.99
C LEU A 62 -0.88 -6.63 20.11
N LEU A 63 -1.05 -6.20 21.36
CA LEU A 63 -0.33 -6.81 22.49
C LEU A 63 -0.72 -8.28 22.74
N ALA A 64 -1.96 -8.65 22.41
CA ALA A 64 -2.47 -10.01 22.55
C ALA A 64 -2.40 -10.82 21.25
N VAL A 65 -1.67 -10.34 20.25
CA VAL A 65 -1.63 -10.96 18.92
C VAL A 65 -1.08 -12.39 18.99
N THR A 66 -1.67 -13.25 18.18
CA THR A 66 -1.20 -14.64 17.96
C THR A 66 -1.26 -14.96 16.47
N ALA A 67 -0.67 -16.09 16.08
CA ALA A 67 -0.75 -16.59 14.71
C ALA A 67 -2.20 -16.64 14.20
N GLY A 68 -2.48 -16.01 13.06
CA GLY A 68 -3.85 -15.84 12.58
C GLY A 68 -3.99 -14.81 11.47
N ASP A 69 -5.24 -14.40 11.21
CA ASP A 69 -5.61 -13.43 10.17
C ASP A 69 -6.07 -12.08 10.73
N GLN A 70 -5.95 -11.88 12.05
CA GLN A 70 -6.29 -10.61 12.71
C GLN A 70 -5.31 -9.49 12.35
N PHE A 71 -4.02 -9.83 12.28
CA PHE A 71 -2.92 -8.95 11.91
C PHE A 71 -1.94 -9.66 10.97
N ASN A 72 -1.25 -8.87 10.17
CA ASN A 72 -0.25 -9.30 9.23
C ASN A 72 1.15 -9.08 9.82
N LEU A 73 1.52 -9.89 10.81
CA LEU A 73 2.82 -9.82 11.48
C LEU A 73 3.65 -11.08 11.24
N SER A 74 4.97 -10.95 11.33
CA SER A 74 5.89 -12.09 11.40
C SER A 74 5.89 -12.70 12.80
N ALA A 75 6.57 -13.84 12.99
CA ALA A 75 6.69 -14.46 14.31
C ALA A 75 7.47 -13.56 15.27
N GLU A 76 8.60 -13.01 14.81
CA GLU A 76 9.47 -12.13 15.59
C GLU A 76 8.73 -10.85 16.03
N GLU A 77 7.89 -10.31 15.15
CA GLU A 77 7.05 -9.14 15.48
C GLU A 77 6.00 -9.48 16.53
N MET A 78 5.34 -10.65 16.44
CA MET A 78 4.39 -11.11 17.46
C MET A 78 5.08 -11.30 18.82
N ASP A 79 6.25 -11.93 18.84
CA ASP A 79 7.03 -12.13 20.06
C ASP A 79 7.44 -10.79 20.67
N SER A 80 7.81 -9.81 19.85
CA SER A 80 8.15 -8.46 20.32
C SER A 80 6.96 -7.75 20.98
N PHE A 81 5.73 -7.98 20.51
CA PHE A 81 4.52 -7.48 21.17
C PHE A 81 4.21 -8.23 22.47
N ALA A 82 4.47 -9.53 22.53
CA ALA A 82 4.34 -10.31 23.76
C ALA A 82 5.31 -9.81 24.84
N SER A 83 6.58 -9.56 24.48
CA SER A 83 7.56 -8.95 25.40
C SER A 83 7.19 -7.52 25.79
N LEU A 84 6.58 -6.74 24.89
CA LEU A 84 6.08 -5.40 25.24
C LEU A 84 4.93 -5.48 26.24
N ARG A 85 4.01 -6.44 26.07
CA ARG A 85 2.87 -6.65 26.97
C ARG A 85 3.33 -6.91 28.41
N GLU A 86 4.38 -7.70 28.60
CA GLU A 86 4.96 -7.98 29.92
C GLU A 86 5.49 -6.72 30.62
N LYS A 87 5.95 -5.72 29.85
CA LYS A 87 6.43 -4.43 30.37
C LYS A 87 5.31 -3.45 30.70
N LEU A 88 4.09 -3.73 30.26
CA LEU A 88 2.93 -2.81 30.34
C LEU A 88 1.82 -3.33 31.27
N THR A 89 2.11 -4.29 32.15
CA THR A 89 1.12 -4.90 33.06
C THR A 89 0.34 -3.88 33.89
N ASP A 90 1.03 -2.86 34.38
CA ASP A 90 0.48 -1.82 35.27
C ASP A 90 0.37 -0.45 34.58
N ALA A 91 0.57 -0.40 33.25
CA ALA A 91 0.48 0.83 32.50
C ALA A 91 -0.96 1.32 32.40
N ASP A 92 -1.17 2.62 32.58
CA ASP A 92 -2.45 3.24 32.26
C ASP A 92 -2.73 3.17 30.73
N GLU A 93 -3.97 3.47 30.35
CA GLU A 93 -4.40 3.39 28.95
C GLU A 93 -3.59 4.31 28.01
N MET A 94 -3.23 5.51 28.45
CA MET A 94 -2.49 6.45 27.61
C MET A 94 -1.05 5.97 27.39
N ALA A 95 -0.39 5.52 28.45
CA ALA A 95 0.95 4.94 28.40
C ALA A 95 0.99 3.67 27.53
N LEU A 96 -0.03 2.81 27.63
CA LEU A 96 -0.17 1.63 26.79
C LEU A 96 -0.29 2.00 25.31
N VAL A 97 -1.22 2.90 24.98
CA VAL A 97 -1.47 3.34 23.59
C VAL A 97 -0.22 3.99 22.99
N ALA A 98 0.47 4.85 23.75
CA ALA A 98 1.71 5.48 23.31
C ALA A 98 2.82 4.46 23.05
N SER A 99 3.01 3.49 23.97
CA SER A 99 4.03 2.45 23.87
C SER A 99 3.79 1.52 22.69
N VAL A 100 2.54 1.09 22.47
CA VAL A 100 2.17 0.25 21.33
C VAL A 100 2.33 1.02 20.01
N SER A 101 1.97 2.31 19.97
CA SER A 101 2.17 3.15 18.79
C SER A 101 3.65 3.27 18.44
N GLN A 102 4.51 3.55 19.44
CA GLN A 102 5.96 3.63 19.24
C GLN A 102 6.53 2.30 18.72
N HIS A 103 6.16 1.18 19.34
CA HIS A 103 6.62 -0.14 18.95
C HIS A 103 6.16 -0.51 17.53
N TYR A 104 4.92 -0.19 17.18
CA TYR A 104 4.41 -0.46 15.85
C TYR A 104 5.11 0.39 14.78
N ARG A 105 5.42 1.67 15.07
CA ARG A 105 6.26 2.50 14.18
C ARG A 105 7.64 1.91 13.94
N GLN A 106 8.26 1.33 14.97
CA GLN A 106 9.54 0.64 14.85
C GLN A 106 9.45 -0.55 13.87
N ILE A 107 8.41 -1.37 13.98
CA ILE A 107 8.15 -2.49 13.06
C ILE A 107 7.97 -1.98 11.63
N LEU A 108 7.19 -0.93 11.42
CA LEU A 108 6.93 -0.38 10.09
C LEU A 108 8.19 0.20 9.45
N TRP A 109 9.02 0.90 10.23
CA TRP A 109 10.32 1.37 9.79
C TRP A 109 11.24 0.20 9.40
N GLN A 110 11.33 -0.85 10.23
CA GLN A 110 12.12 -2.05 9.93
C GLN A 110 11.65 -2.73 8.64
N ARG A 111 10.33 -2.86 8.43
CA ARG A 111 9.76 -3.44 7.22
C ARG A 111 10.07 -2.61 5.97
N TRP A 112 9.90 -1.29 6.04
CA TRP A 112 10.27 -0.41 4.93
C TRP A 112 11.77 -0.49 4.64
N HIS A 113 12.62 -0.44 5.66
CA HIS A 113 14.07 -0.47 5.49
C HIS A 113 14.58 -1.81 4.94
N ALA A 114 14.02 -2.94 5.37
CA ALA A 114 14.34 -4.25 4.80
C ALA A 114 13.88 -4.34 3.34
N TYR A 115 12.66 -3.89 3.05
CA TYR A 115 12.13 -3.81 1.70
C TYR A 115 12.98 -2.90 0.80
N SER A 116 13.41 -1.74 1.26
CA SER A 116 14.14 -0.79 0.43
C SER A 116 15.53 -1.31 0.03
N LYS A 117 16.16 -2.11 0.90
CA LYS A 117 17.48 -2.70 0.65
C LYS A 117 17.45 -4.00 -0.14
N GLN A 118 16.41 -4.81 0.02
CA GLN A 118 16.38 -6.19 -0.49
C GLN A 118 15.19 -6.46 -1.42
N GLY A 119 14.33 -5.47 -1.60
CA GLY A 119 13.13 -5.55 -2.42
C GLY A 119 12.19 -6.64 -1.92
N LEU A 120 11.73 -7.49 -2.84
CA LEU A 120 10.84 -8.59 -2.49
C LEU A 120 11.43 -9.54 -1.44
N ALA A 121 12.74 -9.78 -1.46
CA ALA A 121 13.39 -10.65 -0.48
C ALA A 121 13.37 -10.08 0.95
N GLY A 122 13.24 -8.75 1.08
CA GLY A 122 13.11 -8.07 2.37
C GLY A 122 11.70 -8.05 2.95
N VAL A 123 10.70 -8.62 2.25
CA VAL A 123 9.32 -8.67 2.76
C VAL A 123 9.13 -9.89 3.66
N ALA A 124 9.02 -9.64 4.96
CA ALA A 124 8.75 -10.69 5.94
C ALA A 124 7.39 -11.37 5.69
N ALA A 125 7.37 -12.70 5.75
CA ALA A 125 6.15 -13.50 5.66
C ALA A 125 5.23 -13.24 6.86
N TYR A 126 3.93 -13.49 6.67
CA TYR A 126 2.96 -13.36 7.76
C TYR A 126 2.69 -14.71 8.43
N THR A 127 2.77 -14.74 9.75
CA THR A 127 2.55 -15.94 10.56
C THR A 127 1.05 -16.23 10.65
N ARG A 128 0.67 -17.45 10.26
CA ARG A 128 -0.72 -17.94 10.31
C ARG A 128 -0.81 -19.24 11.08
N LYS A 129 -2.02 -19.61 11.52
CA LYS A 129 -2.27 -20.87 12.25
C LYS A 129 -1.90 -22.14 11.47
N ARG A 130 -2.01 -22.12 10.13
CA ARG A 130 -1.79 -23.31 9.28
C ARG A 130 -0.48 -23.23 8.51
N ALA A 131 -0.33 -22.20 7.69
CA ALA A 131 0.84 -22.00 6.86
C ALA A 131 1.10 -20.50 6.68
N ASN A 132 2.37 -20.12 6.79
CA ASN A 132 2.77 -18.73 6.62
C ASN A 132 2.40 -18.23 5.22
N THR A 133 1.99 -16.96 5.15
CA THR A 133 1.70 -16.30 3.88
C THR A 133 2.99 -15.65 3.37
N ASN A 134 3.50 -16.13 2.23
CA ASN A 134 4.61 -15.51 1.53
C ASN A 134 4.10 -14.47 0.52
N LEU A 135 4.40 -13.18 0.77
CA LEU A 135 3.97 -12.09 -0.10
C LEU A 135 4.81 -11.96 -1.38
N THR A 136 6.01 -12.52 -1.36
CA THR A 136 6.98 -12.37 -2.45
C THR A 136 6.40 -12.89 -3.76
N ASP A 137 5.77 -14.06 -3.71
CA ASP A 137 5.17 -14.66 -4.91
C ASP A 137 3.89 -13.92 -5.32
N GLU A 138 3.06 -13.50 -4.37
CA GLU A 138 1.86 -12.71 -4.67
C GLU A 138 2.19 -11.44 -5.47
N LEU A 139 3.19 -10.69 -5.00
CA LEU A 139 3.63 -9.43 -5.60
C LEU A 139 4.39 -9.65 -6.90
N ARG A 140 5.25 -10.68 -6.98
CA ARG A 140 5.95 -11.05 -8.22
C ARG A 140 4.96 -11.44 -9.31
N ILE A 141 3.98 -12.29 -9.01
CA ILE A 141 2.93 -12.70 -9.95
C ILE A 141 2.10 -11.49 -10.39
N ALA A 142 1.76 -10.58 -9.46
CA ALA A 142 1.01 -9.38 -9.79
C ALA A 142 1.74 -8.46 -10.78
N ALA A 143 3.06 -8.32 -10.63
CA ALA A 143 3.90 -7.55 -11.54
C ALA A 143 4.14 -8.26 -12.88
N ALA A 144 4.48 -9.55 -12.86
CA ALA A 144 4.80 -10.34 -14.06
C ALA A 144 3.60 -10.49 -15.00
N ASN A 145 2.40 -10.66 -14.44
CA ASN A 145 1.19 -10.87 -15.24
C ASN A 145 0.48 -9.56 -15.65
N SER A 146 1.09 -8.40 -15.41
CA SER A 146 0.50 -7.11 -15.75
C SER A 146 0.69 -6.76 -17.22
N LYS A 147 -0.33 -7.03 -18.04
CA LYS A 147 -0.35 -6.63 -19.46
C LYS A 147 -0.23 -5.11 -19.64
N LEU A 148 -0.84 -4.33 -18.74
CA LEU A 148 -0.81 -2.87 -18.81
C LEU A 148 0.59 -2.33 -18.56
N LEU A 149 1.33 -2.91 -17.62
CA LEU A 149 2.71 -2.51 -17.35
C LEU A 149 3.63 -2.85 -18.53
N THR A 150 3.50 -4.06 -19.09
CA THR A 150 4.23 -4.44 -20.31
C THR A 150 3.90 -3.52 -21.48
N TYR A 151 2.64 -3.09 -21.61
CA TYR A 151 2.24 -2.16 -22.67
C TYR A 151 2.89 -0.79 -22.52
N PHE A 152 2.93 -0.21 -21.31
CA PHE A 152 3.58 1.09 -21.09
C PHE A 152 5.10 1.02 -21.16
N SER A 153 5.72 0.02 -20.53
CA SER A 153 7.17 -0.15 -20.56
C SER A 153 7.58 -1.55 -20.07
N PRO A 154 8.00 -2.45 -20.97
CA PRO A 154 8.60 -3.73 -20.60
C PRO A 154 9.87 -3.56 -19.74
N ALA A 155 10.63 -2.49 -19.98
CA ALA A 155 11.81 -2.16 -19.19
C ALA A 155 11.44 -1.83 -17.74
N LEU A 156 10.39 -1.00 -17.53
CA LEU A 156 9.88 -0.70 -16.20
C LEU A 156 9.36 -1.96 -15.50
N GLN A 157 8.70 -2.87 -16.21
CA GLN A 157 8.28 -4.15 -15.64
C GLN A 157 9.46 -4.97 -15.13
N LYS A 158 10.52 -5.10 -15.94
CA LYS A 158 11.74 -5.84 -15.55
C LYS A 158 12.39 -5.21 -14.32
N ILE A 159 12.50 -3.89 -14.30
CA ILE A 159 13.08 -3.14 -13.18
C ILE A 159 12.22 -3.25 -11.91
N TRP A 160 10.89 -3.25 -12.06
CA TRP A 160 9.96 -3.43 -10.94
C TRP A 160 10.02 -4.83 -10.32
N LEU A 161 10.17 -5.86 -11.15
CA LEU A 161 10.29 -7.26 -10.71
C LEU A 161 11.60 -7.53 -9.97
N ASN A 162 12.67 -6.84 -10.35
CA ASN A 162 14.02 -7.06 -9.83
C ASN A 162 14.46 -6.02 -8.79
N TYR A 163 13.56 -5.11 -8.39
CA TYR A 163 13.83 -4.10 -7.38
C TYR A 163 14.52 -4.69 -6.13
N PRO A 164 15.57 -4.03 -5.58
CA PRO A 164 16.12 -2.73 -5.99
C PRO A 164 17.12 -2.83 -7.15
N THR A 165 16.94 -1.97 -8.16
CA THR A 165 17.88 -1.77 -9.26
C THR A 165 17.93 -0.29 -9.63
N GLN A 166 18.98 0.11 -10.35
CA GLN A 166 19.08 1.45 -10.92
C GLN A 166 17.82 1.78 -11.74
N LEU A 167 17.32 2.98 -11.53
CA LEU A 167 16.15 3.52 -12.20
C LEU A 167 16.53 4.16 -13.55
N PRO A 168 15.63 4.12 -14.55
CA PRO A 168 15.71 5.02 -15.69
C PRO A 168 15.66 6.49 -15.22
N ALA A 169 16.31 7.39 -15.96
CA ALA A 169 16.43 8.81 -15.57
C ALA A 169 15.07 9.54 -15.48
N ASP A 170 14.06 9.05 -16.20
CA ASP A 170 12.70 9.56 -16.28
C ASP A 170 11.72 8.88 -15.30
N THR A 171 12.26 8.11 -14.34
CA THR A 171 11.45 7.42 -13.32
C THR A 171 11.67 8.03 -11.94
N GLU A 172 10.59 8.55 -11.35
CA GLU A 172 10.57 8.94 -9.95
C GLU A 172 10.22 7.75 -9.07
N GLU A 173 10.86 7.64 -7.91
CA GLU A 173 10.57 6.63 -6.90
C GLU A 173 10.18 7.28 -5.58
N ARG A 174 9.10 6.77 -4.99
CA ARG A 174 8.52 7.31 -3.77
C ARG A 174 8.10 6.18 -2.84
N TYR A 175 8.25 6.43 -1.55
CA TYR A 175 7.72 5.58 -0.49
C TYR A 175 6.81 6.40 0.39
N PHE A 176 5.73 5.80 0.85
CA PHE A 176 4.84 6.45 1.78
C PHE A 176 4.15 5.41 2.65
N TRP A 177 3.83 5.82 3.85
CA TRP A 177 2.87 5.13 4.67
C TRP A 177 1.53 5.84 4.59
N LEU A 178 0.46 5.09 4.81
CA LEU A 178 -0.87 5.64 5.05
C LEU A 178 -1.55 4.88 6.18
N ASN A 179 -2.34 5.58 6.98
CA ASN A 179 -3.29 4.98 7.89
C ASN A 179 -4.68 5.13 7.29
N ARG A 180 -5.37 4.01 7.08
CA ARG A 180 -6.67 3.96 6.42
C ARG A 180 -7.69 3.27 7.32
N GLN A 181 -8.95 3.66 7.24
CA GLN A 181 -10.04 2.86 7.81
C GLN A 181 -10.40 1.68 6.89
N VAL A 182 -10.09 0.45 7.32
CA VAL A 182 -10.49 -0.78 6.63
C VAL A 182 -11.32 -1.62 7.59
N GLN A 183 -12.56 -1.96 7.21
CA GLN A 183 -13.48 -2.71 8.08
C GLN A 183 -13.62 -2.07 9.49
N ASN A 184 -13.66 -0.73 9.54
CA ASN A 184 -13.75 0.09 10.76
C ASN A 184 -12.57 -0.07 11.73
N ARG A 185 -11.40 -0.47 11.21
CA ARG A 185 -10.15 -0.56 11.97
C ARG A 185 -9.08 0.32 11.31
N PRO A 186 -8.21 0.98 12.10
CA PRO A 186 -7.07 1.70 11.56
C PRO A 186 -6.06 0.70 10.97
N THR A 187 -5.67 0.91 9.72
CA THR A 187 -4.77 0.04 8.97
C THR A 187 -3.58 0.82 8.48
N ALA A 188 -2.42 0.59 9.09
CA ALA A 188 -1.15 1.05 8.55
C ALA A 188 -0.80 0.26 7.28
N ILE A 189 -0.41 0.96 6.22
CA ILE A 189 -0.06 0.40 4.91
C ILE A 189 1.24 1.06 4.46
N LEU A 190 2.19 0.24 4.00
CA LEU A 190 3.44 0.72 3.38
C LEU A 190 3.38 0.53 1.88
N ASN A 191 3.65 1.62 1.16
CA ASN A 191 3.61 1.66 -0.28
C ASN A 191 4.99 1.97 -0.85
N HIS A 192 5.25 1.36 -2.00
CA HIS A 192 6.31 1.76 -2.91
C HIS A 192 5.65 2.14 -4.22
N CYS A 193 5.97 3.33 -4.72
CA CYS A 193 5.44 3.87 -5.95
C CYS A 193 6.58 4.27 -6.89
N ARG A 194 6.35 4.05 -8.18
CA ARG A 194 7.16 4.63 -9.24
C ARG A 194 6.29 5.31 -10.28
N VAL A 195 6.77 6.44 -10.78
CA VAL A 195 6.12 7.22 -11.82
C VAL A 195 7.06 7.29 -13.00
N LEU A 196 6.59 6.83 -14.16
CA LEU A 196 7.28 6.98 -15.43
C LEU A 196 6.43 7.90 -16.31
N THR A 197 7.00 9.02 -16.75
CA THR A 197 6.36 9.96 -17.66
C THR A 197 7.21 10.11 -18.92
N THR A 198 6.58 9.89 -20.06
CA THR A 198 7.14 10.06 -21.40
C THR A 198 6.24 11.01 -22.20
N ASP A 199 6.69 11.44 -23.38
CA ASP A 199 5.87 12.27 -24.28
C ASP A 199 4.58 11.57 -24.73
N ALA A 200 4.57 10.24 -24.76
CA ALA A 200 3.45 9.44 -25.25
C ALA A 200 2.47 9.00 -24.15
N ALA A 201 2.94 8.86 -22.90
CA ALA A 201 2.16 8.32 -21.80
C ALA A 201 2.79 8.58 -20.43
N SER A 202 1.96 8.54 -19.39
CA SER A 202 2.41 8.49 -18.00
C SER A 202 1.81 7.27 -17.30
N VAL A 203 2.64 6.57 -16.52
CA VAL A 203 2.21 5.41 -15.73
C VAL A 203 2.73 5.52 -14.30
N ILE A 204 1.81 5.37 -13.35
CA ILE A 204 2.08 5.16 -11.93
C ILE A 204 1.93 3.67 -11.65
N ILE A 205 2.93 3.09 -11.00
CA ILE A 205 2.90 1.73 -10.48
C ILE A 205 3.12 1.77 -8.97
N THR A 206 2.21 1.16 -8.23
CA THR A 206 2.26 1.10 -6.78
C THR A 206 2.16 -0.34 -6.31
N ARG A 207 2.95 -0.71 -5.31
CA ARG A 207 2.71 -1.91 -4.50
C ARG A 207 2.53 -1.55 -3.04
N GLN A 208 1.57 -2.21 -2.42
CA GLN A 208 1.44 -2.28 -0.98
C GLN A 208 2.19 -3.53 -0.51
N PHE A 209 3.42 -3.33 -0.05
CA PHE A 209 4.29 -4.43 0.41
C PHE A 209 4.08 -4.76 1.88
N PHE A 210 3.33 -3.94 2.60
CA PHE A 210 2.79 -4.24 3.93
C PHE A 210 1.41 -3.61 4.09
N VAL A 211 0.52 -4.33 4.76
CA VAL A 211 -0.84 -3.91 5.12
C VAL A 211 -1.11 -4.52 6.49
N GLY A 212 -1.53 -3.75 7.48
CA GLY A 212 -1.68 -4.25 8.85
C GLY A 212 -2.66 -5.42 9.02
N HIS A 213 -3.73 -5.49 8.22
CA HIS A 213 -4.75 -6.55 8.27
C HIS A 213 -5.66 -6.56 7.03
N SER A 214 -6.69 -7.44 7.03
CA SER A 214 -7.77 -7.62 6.02
C SER A 214 -7.34 -8.14 4.64
N TYR A 215 -6.20 -7.71 4.10
CA TYR A 215 -5.60 -8.26 2.90
C TYR A 215 -4.08 -8.28 3.04
N ASN A 216 -3.40 -9.10 2.25
CA ASN A 216 -1.98 -9.37 2.41
C ASN A 216 -1.12 -8.30 1.73
N SER A 217 -1.44 -8.05 0.46
CA SER A 217 -0.64 -7.22 -0.44
C SER A 217 -1.53 -6.67 -1.56
N SER A 218 -1.08 -5.60 -2.21
CA SER A 218 -1.73 -5.13 -3.43
C SER A 218 -0.75 -4.59 -4.46
N HIS A 219 -1.20 -4.60 -5.71
CA HIS A 219 -0.51 -4.03 -6.85
C HIS A 219 -1.50 -3.20 -7.66
N MET A 220 -1.16 -1.93 -7.87
CA MET A 220 -1.99 -0.94 -8.54
C MET A 220 -1.21 -0.32 -9.69
N ILE A 221 -1.88 -0.09 -10.81
CA ILE A 221 -1.34 0.68 -11.93
C ILE A 221 -2.36 1.70 -12.36
N LEU A 222 -1.94 2.95 -12.47
CA LEU A 222 -2.69 4.03 -13.09
C LEU A 222 -1.91 4.51 -14.31
N GLY A 223 -2.47 4.35 -15.51
CA GLY A 223 -1.85 4.74 -16.76
C GLY A 223 -2.69 5.76 -17.52
N CYS A 224 -2.05 6.76 -18.12
CA CYS A 224 -2.69 7.82 -18.88
C CYS A 224 -2.16 7.84 -20.31
N MET A 225 -3.06 7.94 -21.28
CA MET A 225 -2.73 8.10 -22.70
C MET A 225 -3.57 9.20 -23.35
N PRO A 226 -3.03 9.93 -24.35
CA PRO A 226 -3.80 10.85 -25.17
C PRO A 226 -5.00 10.14 -25.84
N TYR A 227 -6.16 10.80 -25.85
CA TYR A 227 -7.34 10.33 -26.59
C TYR A 227 -8.26 11.50 -26.94
N GLY A 228 -8.44 11.76 -28.24
CA GLY A 228 -9.18 12.92 -28.72
C GLY A 228 -8.61 14.23 -28.14
N ASN A 229 -9.47 15.05 -27.56
CA ASN A 229 -9.10 16.34 -26.94
C ASN A 229 -8.70 16.20 -25.46
N GLY A 230 -8.49 14.98 -24.98
CA GLY A 230 -8.19 14.70 -23.58
C GLY A 230 -7.35 13.45 -23.43
N SER A 231 -7.66 12.67 -22.39
CA SER A 231 -6.92 11.46 -22.04
C SER A 231 -7.84 10.31 -21.66
N ILE A 232 -7.43 9.08 -21.92
CA ILE A 232 -8.01 7.90 -21.26
C ILE A 232 -7.08 7.50 -20.11
N LEU A 233 -7.68 7.35 -18.93
CA LEU A 233 -7.01 6.86 -17.73
C LEU A 233 -7.40 5.40 -17.49
N PHE A 234 -6.41 4.52 -17.36
CA PHE A 234 -6.55 3.11 -17.04
C PHE A 234 -6.16 2.88 -15.58
N TYR A 235 -7.04 2.30 -14.79
CA TYR A 235 -6.79 1.95 -13.40
C TYR A 235 -6.96 0.44 -13.23
N THR A 236 -5.88 -0.26 -12.91
CA THR A 236 -5.93 -1.65 -12.47
C THR A 236 -5.53 -1.80 -11.01
N HIS A 237 -6.21 -2.70 -10.30
CA HIS A 237 -5.90 -3.00 -8.91
C HIS A 237 -6.04 -4.51 -8.67
N ARG A 238 -4.99 -5.14 -8.16
CA ARG A 238 -4.98 -6.53 -7.68
C ARG A 238 -4.62 -6.53 -6.20
N ALA A 239 -5.58 -6.90 -5.35
CA ALA A 239 -5.33 -7.23 -3.94
C ALA A 239 -5.29 -8.75 -3.75
N SER A 240 -4.39 -9.22 -2.91
CA SER A 240 -4.25 -10.62 -2.50
C SER A 240 -4.66 -10.77 -1.04
N THR A 241 -5.39 -11.82 -0.70
CA THR A 241 -5.82 -12.10 0.68
C THR A 241 -6.07 -13.59 0.86
N ALA A 242 -5.64 -14.14 1.99
CA ALA A 242 -5.94 -15.52 2.36
C ALA A 242 -7.43 -15.72 2.71
N GLN A 243 -8.16 -14.64 3.05
CA GLN A 243 -9.55 -14.71 3.53
C GLN A 243 -10.58 -15.14 2.48
N VAL A 244 -10.19 -15.13 1.19
CA VAL A 244 -11.08 -15.47 0.06
C VAL A 244 -10.70 -16.78 -0.63
N GLN A 245 -9.62 -17.45 -0.20
CA GLN A 245 -9.13 -18.67 -0.83
C GLN A 245 -10.22 -19.76 -0.78
N GLY A 246 -10.60 -20.29 -1.94
CA GLY A 246 -11.64 -21.31 -2.06
C GLY A 246 -13.09 -20.81 -1.89
N ASN A 247 -13.33 -19.49 -1.79
CA ASN A 247 -14.68 -18.95 -1.60
C ASN A 247 -15.03 -17.89 -2.67
N ASN A 248 -15.74 -18.32 -3.71
CA ASN A 248 -16.14 -17.48 -4.84
C ASN A 248 -17.05 -16.31 -4.45
N LEU A 249 -17.90 -16.47 -3.43
CA LEU A 249 -18.78 -15.41 -2.94
C LEU A 249 -17.98 -14.29 -2.26
N LYS A 250 -17.06 -14.64 -1.35
CA LYS A 250 -16.16 -13.67 -0.72
C LYS A 250 -15.27 -12.97 -1.75
N CYS A 251 -14.78 -13.71 -2.75
CA CYS A 251 -14.06 -13.13 -3.89
C CYS A 251 -14.91 -12.10 -4.64
N SER A 252 -16.19 -12.40 -4.90
CA SER A 252 -17.11 -11.50 -5.60
C SER A 252 -17.36 -10.22 -4.82
N ILE A 253 -17.66 -10.34 -3.52
CA ILE A 253 -17.87 -9.19 -2.62
C ILE A 253 -16.62 -8.32 -2.55
N GLY A 254 -15.44 -8.93 -2.41
CA GLY A 254 -14.16 -8.22 -2.42
C GLY A 254 -13.92 -7.43 -3.71
N ARG A 255 -14.19 -8.04 -4.87
CA ARG A 255 -14.09 -7.36 -6.17
C ARG A 255 -15.06 -6.21 -6.30
N GLN A 256 -16.29 -6.35 -5.80
CA GLN A 256 -17.28 -5.28 -5.85
C GLN A 256 -16.88 -4.08 -4.98
N ARG A 257 -16.40 -4.34 -3.75
CA ARG A 257 -15.86 -3.28 -2.88
C ARG A 257 -14.66 -2.57 -3.51
N LEU A 258 -13.74 -3.33 -4.11
CA LEU A 258 -12.60 -2.78 -4.82
C LEU A 258 -13.03 -1.88 -5.99
N LYS A 259 -13.97 -2.35 -6.82
CA LYS A 259 -14.53 -1.57 -7.93
C LYS A 259 -15.14 -0.25 -7.46
N GLN A 260 -15.92 -0.28 -6.38
CA GLN A 260 -16.54 0.92 -5.80
C GLN A 260 -15.49 1.93 -5.33
N GLN A 261 -14.43 1.46 -4.65
CA GLN A 261 -13.31 2.33 -4.26
C GLN A 261 -12.63 2.94 -5.48
N MET A 262 -12.32 2.14 -6.50
CA MET A 262 -11.66 2.63 -7.70
C MET A 262 -12.49 3.72 -8.42
N ILE A 263 -13.81 3.55 -8.50
CA ILE A 263 -14.72 4.57 -9.06
C ILE A 263 -14.67 5.87 -8.23
N ARG A 264 -14.70 5.78 -6.90
CA ARG A 264 -14.61 6.95 -6.03
C ARG A 264 -13.29 7.69 -6.23
N ASN A 265 -12.17 6.98 -6.23
CA ASN A 265 -10.84 7.57 -6.43
C ASN A 265 -10.75 8.28 -7.79
N LEU A 266 -11.28 7.68 -8.87
CA LEU A 266 -11.28 8.30 -10.20
C LEU A 266 -12.15 9.57 -10.26
N LYS A 267 -13.33 9.55 -9.63
CA LYS A 267 -14.19 10.74 -9.52
C LYS A 267 -13.50 11.86 -8.75
N PHE A 268 -12.88 11.54 -7.63
CA PHE A 268 -12.17 12.53 -6.83
C PHE A 268 -10.93 13.06 -7.56
N LEU A 269 -10.17 12.21 -8.23
CA LEU A 269 -9.06 12.63 -9.07
C LEU A 269 -9.51 13.63 -10.15
N ARG A 270 -10.67 13.40 -10.78
CA ARG A 270 -11.23 14.36 -11.74
C ARG A 270 -11.49 15.71 -11.09
N ILE A 271 -12.16 15.73 -9.94
CA ILE A 271 -12.45 16.98 -9.20
C ILE A 271 -11.14 17.69 -8.80
N ALA A 272 -10.14 16.94 -8.32
CA ALA A 272 -8.85 17.50 -7.93
C ALA A 272 -8.11 18.14 -9.12
N LEU A 273 -8.25 17.57 -10.32
CA LEU A 273 -7.69 18.11 -11.57
C LEU A 273 -8.46 19.32 -12.10
N GLU A 274 -9.75 19.46 -11.80
CA GLU A 274 -10.53 20.66 -12.12
C GLU A 274 -10.03 21.87 -11.32
N SER A 275 -9.60 21.62 -10.07
CA SER A 275 -9.14 22.66 -9.12
C SER A 275 -7.63 22.93 -9.13
N SER A 276 -6.84 22.21 -9.95
CA SER A 276 -5.37 22.35 -10.07
C SER A 276 -4.96 23.07 -11.34
#